data_AF-A0A2U0DSI9-F1
#
_entry.id   AF-A0A2U0DSI9-F1
#
_cell.length_a   1.000
_cell.length_b   1.000
_cell.length_c   1.000
_cell.angle_alpha   90.00
_cell.angle_beta   90.00
_cell.angle_gamma   90.00
#
_symmetry.space_group_name_H-M   'P 1'
#
loop_
_entity.id
_entity.type
_entity.pdbx_description
1 polymer ?
#
loop_
_entity_poly.entity_id
_entity_poly.type
_entity_poly.pdbx_seq_one_letter_code
_entity_poly.pdbx_strand_id
1 'polypeptide(L)'
;MKKIFSIFVMCGIFANAQVGISKNLPTSTLDINGSVSANYRQVTATAYSIVANDHYITYNGTANSTFTLPVIGSGASSFTGRIYKIKNISAFNITLQASGGNTLRIDNTPVSTFIIPTGAYAEVVNNSNTTGGTWDLSFITLPKPNNVEIYGTQLSIPPHASGTAPVADWTGHSNTAYDTGTGTDAWWVISKASTSFSVGTGFSNASRMTLVYEYQGTPFNITNMNPSLTAGNNSSFPDVFIASFVSLANNGTSGKTRLTVSVARVDFIGNNGSNNSNWTGTFLLNLLLARKVY
;
A
#
# COMPACT_ATOMS: atom_id res chain seq x y z
N MET A 1 -74.04 -63.37 11.39
CA MET A 1 -72.81 -63.55 12.20
C MET A 1 -71.85 -62.42 11.88
N LYS A 2 -71.20 -61.86 12.91
CA LYS A 2 -70.25 -60.72 12.90
C LYS A 2 -68.85 -61.09 12.38
N LYS A 3 -68.09 -60.06 11.94
CA LYS A 3 -66.62 -59.77 12.12
C LYS A 3 -66.13 -58.92 10.91
N ILE A 4 -66.07 -57.57 10.94
CA ILE A 4 -65.08 -56.60 11.50
C ILE A 4 -63.64 -56.71 10.95
N PHE A 5 -63.08 -55.53 10.60
CA PHE A 5 -61.68 -55.07 10.41
C PHE A 5 -61.24 -54.91 8.94
N SER A 6 -60.61 -53.82 8.50
CA SER A 6 -59.87 -52.76 9.20
C SER A 6 -59.84 -51.47 8.37
N ILE A 7 -60.12 -50.34 9.03
CA ILE A 7 -59.74 -49.00 8.59
C ILE A 7 -58.22 -48.86 8.82
N PHE A 8 -57.45 -48.75 7.76
CA PHE A 8 -56.09 -48.19 7.77
C PHE A 8 -56.09 -47.14 6.66
N VAL A 9 -56.41 -45.89 6.99
CA VAL A 9 -55.40 -44.86 7.27
C VAL A 9 -54.25 -44.95 6.27
N MET A 10 -54.55 -44.52 5.04
CA MET A 10 -53.55 -44.10 4.08
C MET A 10 -54.03 -42.79 3.45
N CYS A 11 -54.41 -41.83 4.31
CA CYS A 11 -54.29 -40.43 3.96
C CYS A 11 -52.79 -40.14 3.86
N GLY A 12 -52.23 -40.39 2.67
CA GLY A 12 -50.92 -39.88 2.31
C GLY A 12 -50.95 -38.36 2.37
N ILE A 13 -50.60 -37.81 3.52
CA ILE A 13 -50.22 -36.41 3.67
C ILE A 13 -48.96 -36.22 2.82
N PHE A 14 -49.15 -35.72 1.60
CA PHE A 14 -48.06 -35.19 0.79
C PHE A 14 -47.54 -33.91 1.45
N ALA A 15 -46.67 -34.05 2.45
CA ALA A 15 -45.92 -32.94 3.00
C ALA A 15 -44.88 -32.52 1.96
N ASN A 16 -45.11 -31.38 1.30
CA ASN A 16 -44.15 -30.84 0.36
C ASN A 16 -43.03 -30.13 1.13
N ALA A 17 -41.82 -30.70 1.13
CA ALA A 17 -40.61 -29.97 1.50
C ALA A 17 -40.22 -29.03 0.36
N GLN A 18 -40.98 -27.93 0.19
CA GLN A 18 -40.61 -26.91 -0.79
C GLN A 18 -39.53 -26.03 -0.15
N VAL A 19 -38.34 -26.02 -0.73
CA VAL A 19 -37.44 -24.86 -0.54
C VAL A 19 -38.27 -23.63 -0.94
N GLY A 20 -38.32 -22.62 -0.08
CA GLY A 20 -39.24 -21.48 -0.24
C GLY A 20 -38.86 -20.50 -1.37
N ILE A 21 -38.47 -21.04 -2.52
CA ILE A 21 -38.36 -20.30 -3.78
C ILE A 21 -39.76 -19.76 -4.09
N SER A 22 -39.88 -18.43 -4.09
CA SER A 22 -41.15 -17.72 -4.33
C SER A 22 -42.25 -18.00 -3.29
N LYS A 23 -41.89 -18.25 -2.02
CA LYS A 23 -42.83 -18.41 -0.91
C LYS A 23 -42.54 -17.41 0.21
N ASN A 24 -43.59 -16.88 0.84
CA ASN A 24 -43.46 -15.87 1.90
C ASN A 24 -43.09 -16.47 3.27
N LEU A 25 -43.17 -17.80 3.42
CA LEU A 25 -42.84 -18.54 4.64
C LEU A 25 -42.05 -19.80 4.27
N PRO A 26 -40.74 -19.70 3.98
CA PRO A 26 -39.90 -20.87 3.77
C PRO A 26 -39.86 -21.71 5.06
N THR A 27 -40.21 -23.00 4.99
CA THR A 27 -40.11 -23.93 6.12
C THR A 27 -38.98 -24.95 5.94
N SER A 28 -38.10 -24.76 4.96
CA SER A 28 -37.05 -25.70 4.58
C SER A 28 -35.75 -25.00 4.20
N THR A 29 -34.62 -25.67 4.44
CA THR A 29 -33.27 -25.18 4.13
C THR A 29 -32.91 -25.44 2.66
N LEU A 30 -32.34 -24.43 1.98
CA LEU A 30 -31.63 -24.65 0.72
C LEU A 30 -30.18 -25.03 1.05
N ASP A 31 -29.83 -26.30 0.87
CA ASP A 31 -28.44 -26.77 0.98
C ASP A 31 -27.76 -26.78 -0.40
N ILE A 32 -26.56 -26.19 -0.49
CA ILE A 32 -25.75 -26.12 -1.70
C ILE A 32 -24.36 -26.68 -1.37
N ASN A 33 -24.15 -27.95 -1.71
CA ASN A 33 -22.86 -28.62 -1.53
C ASN A 33 -21.94 -28.34 -2.73
N GLY A 34 -21.54 -27.07 -2.89
CA GLY A 34 -20.75 -26.58 -4.01
C GLY A 34 -20.60 -25.06 -4.03
N SER A 35 -20.13 -24.51 -5.15
CA SER A 35 -20.04 -23.06 -5.33
C SER A 35 -21.31 -22.50 -6.01
N VAL A 36 -21.69 -21.28 -5.64
CA VAL A 36 -22.75 -20.52 -6.30
C VAL A 36 -22.11 -19.55 -7.28
N SER A 37 -22.43 -19.70 -8.57
CA SER A 37 -22.10 -18.70 -9.58
C SER A 37 -23.27 -17.74 -9.73
N ALA A 38 -23.02 -16.47 -9.43
CA ALA A 38 -23.97 -15.39 -9.68
C ALA A 38 -23.53 -14.58 -10.91
N ASN A 39 -24.44 -13.79 -11.46
CA ASN A 39 -24.16 -13.01 -12.66
C ASN A 39 -23.00 -12.03 -12.43
N TYR A 40 -22.01 -12.07 -13.31
CA TYR A 40 -20.86 -11.18 -13.34
C TYR A 40 -20.95 -10.25 -14.56
N ARG A 41 -20.82 -8.95 -14.34
CA ARG A 41 -20.88 -7.91 -15.37
C ARG A 41 -19.66 -7.02 -15.30
N GLN A 42 -18.94 -6.87 -16.40
CA GLN A 42 -17.96 -5.80 -16.55
C GLN A 42 -18.57 -4.63 -17.32
N VAL A 43 -18.42 -3.42 -16.78
CA VAL A 43 -18.96 -2.17 -17.31
C VAL A 43 -17.80 -1.24 -17.66
N THR A 44 -17.90 -0.61 -18.84
CA THR A 44 -16.94 0.41 -19.31
C THR A 44 -17.61 1.77 -19.55
N ALA A 45 -18.93 1.79 -19.67
CA ALA A 45 -19.71 3.02 -19.86
C ALA A 45 -19.64 3.94 -18.63
N THR A 46 -19.63 5.25 -18.88
CA THR A 46 -19.59 6.29 -17.83
C THR A 46 -20.94 6.48 -17.14
N ALA A 47 -22.03 6.00 -17.72
CA ALA A 47 -23.34 5.93 -17.08
C ALA A 47 -23.87 4.49 -17.16
N TYR A 48 -24.27 3.93 -16.03
CA TYR A 48 -24.80 2.56 -15.97
C TYR A 48 -25.99 2.47 -15.01
N SER A 49 -27.10 1.95 -15.51
CA SER A 49 -28.26 1.60 -14.68
C SER A 49 -28.15 0.14 -14.27
N ILE A 50 -27.95 -0.10 -12.98
CA ILE A 50 -27.90 -1.45 -12.42
C ILE A 50 -29.27 -2.10 -12.60
N VAL A 51 -29.30 -3.33 -13.10
CA VAL A 51 -30.54 -4.07 -13.36
C VAL A 51 -30.75 -5.19 -12.36
N ALA A 52 -31.95 -5.77 -12.36
CA ALA A 52 -32.33 -6.83 -11.43
C ALA A 52 -31.39 -8.04 -11.50
N ASN A 53 -30.90 -8.40 -12.69
CA ASN A 53 -30.09 -9.60 -12.87
C ASN A 53 -28.60 -9.40 -12.56
N ASP A 54 -28.16 -8.19 -12.25
CA ASP A 54 -26.78 -7.99 -11.82
C ASP A 54 -26.59 -8.51 -10.40
N HIS A 55 -25.40 -9.02 -10.10
CA HIS A 55 -25.02 -9.38 -8.74
C HIS A 55 -23.59 -8.93 -8.46
N TYR A 56 -22.64 -9.32 -9.31
CA TYR A 56 -21.26 -8.83 -9.26
C TYR A 56 -20.99 -7.93 -10.46
N ILE A 57 -20.56 -6.70 -10.22
CA ILE A 57 -20.32 -5.68 -11.23
C ILE A 57 -18.90 -5.16 -11.07
N THR A 58 -18.13 -5.10 -12.15
CA THR A 58 -16.82 -4.47 -12.20
C THR A 58 -16.85 -3.26 -13.12
N TYR A 59 -16.19 -2.17 -12.73
CA TYR A 59 -15.98 -1.01 -13.59
C TYR A 59 -14.53 -0.95 -14.06
N ASN A 60 -14.33 -0.88 -15.38
CA ASN A 60 -13.02 -0.75 -16.02
C ASN A 60 -13.07 0.24 -17.19
N GLY A 61 -13.73 1.39 -16.99
CA GLY A 61 -13.80 2.44 -18.00
C GLY A 61 -12.65 3.45 -17.90
N THR A 62 -12.71 4.47 -18.75
CA THR A 62 -11.62 5.45 -18.97
C THR A 62 -11.97 6.86 -18.49
N ALA A 63 -13.02 7.03 -17.68
CA ALA A 63 -13.41 8.29 -17.06
C ALA A 63 -14.20 8.04 -15.77
N ASN A 64 -14.53 9.09 -15.02
CA ASN A 64 -15.44 8.96 -13.89
C ASN A 64 -16.80 8.43 -14.36
N SER A 65 -17.41 7.54 -13.57
CA SER A 65 -18.70 6.93 -13.91
C SER A 65 -19.78 7.17 -12.87
N THR A 66 -21.03 7.00 -13.27
CA THR A 66 -22.20 7.04 -12.40
C THR A 66 -22.97 5.73 -12.54
N PHE A 67 -23.09 5.00 -11.43
CA PHE A 67 -23.86 3.77 -11.34
C PHE A 67 -25.16 4.06 -10.60
N THR A 68 -26.29 3.85 -11.26
CA THR A 68 -27.62 4.15 -10.73
C THR A 68 -28.29 2.87 -10.28
N LEU A 69 -28.62 2.79 -8.99
CA LEU A 69 -29.37 1.65 -8.44
C LEU A 69 -30.80 1.61 -9.00
N PRO A 70 -31.43 0.42 -9.07
CA PRO A 70 -32.80 0.30 -9.53
C PRO A 70 -33.77 1.14 -8.70
N VAL A 71 -34.84 1.62 -9.35
CA VAL A 71 -35.95 2.28 -8.65
C VAL A 71 -36.67 1.23 -7.83
N ILE A 72 -36.82 1.48 -6.53
CA ILE A 72 -37.53 0.56 -5.64
C ILE A 72 -39.02 0.77 -5.85
N GLY A 73 -39.73 -0.31 -6.20
CA GLY A 73 -41.18 -0.34 -6.24
C GLY A 73 -41.75 -1.44 -5.34
N SER A 74 -43.06 -1.68 -5.45
CA SER A 74 -43.78 -2.73 -4.72
C SER A 74 -43.97 -3.99 -5.58
N GLY A 75 -44.14 -5.16 -4.95
CA GLY A 75 -44.45 -6.40 -5.67
C GLY A 75 -43.27 -6.91 -6.49
N ALA A 76 -43.44 -7.11 -7.81
CA ALA A 76 -42.40 -7.64 -8.70
C ALA A 76 -41.18 -6.71 -8.88
N SER A 77 -41.32 -5.43 -8.52
CA SER A 77 -40.23 -4.45 -8.45
C SER A 77 -39.71 -4.23 -7.03
N SER A 78 -40.08 -5.09 -6.07
CA SER A 78 -39.43 -5.13 -4.77
C SER A 78 -38.01 -5.66 -4.92
N PHE A 79 -37.06 -4.86 -4.47
CA PHE A 79 -35.65 -5.22 -4.44
C PHE A 79 -35.23 -5.74 -3.07
N THR A 80 -36.14 -5.90 -2.10
CA THR A 80 -35.82 -6.29 -0.72
C THR A 80 -34.90 -7.51 -0.65
N GLY A 81 -33.80 -7.36 0.09
CA GLY A 81 -32.77 -8.39 0.24
C GLY A 81 -31.85 -8.58 -0.97
N ARG A 82 -32.05 -7.84 -2.07
CA ARG A 82 -31.17 -7.92 -3.24
C ARG A 82 -29.84 -7.24 -2.95
N ILE A 83 -28.76 -7.95 -3.26
CA ILE A 83 -27.39 -7.53 -3.03
C ILE A 83 -26.70 -7.27 -4.37
N TYR A 84 -26.07 -6.10 -4.48
CA TYR A 84 -25.15 -5.76 -5.56
C TYR A 84 -23.74 -5.56 -5.01
N LYS A 85 -22.78 -6.20 -5.66
CA LYS A 85 -21.36 -6.18 -5.34
C LYS A 85 -20.64 -5.43 -6.44
N ILE A 86 -20.06 -4.27 -6.13
CA ILE A 86 -19.50 -3.35 -7.11
C ILE A 86 -18.01 -3.18 -6.83
N LYS A 87 -17.16 -3.60 -7.76
CA LYS A 87 -15.70 -3.44 -7.69
C LYS A 87 -15.25 -2.39 -8.71
N ASN A 88 -14.48 -1.41 -8.25
CA ASN A 88 -13.80 -0.49 -9.13
C ASN A 88 -12.36 -0.98 -9.40
N ILE A 89 -12.09 -1.37 -10.64
CA ILE A 89 -10.74 -1.73 -11.10
C ILE A 89 -10.13 -0.68 -12.05
N SER A 90 -10.84 0.41 -12.28
CA SER A 90 -10.39 1.53 -13.12
C SER A 90 -9.52 2.52 -12.32
N ALA A 91 -8.90 3.47 -13.02
CA ALA A 91 -8.20 4.61 -12.44
C ALA A 91 -9.14 5.77 -12.02
N PHE A 92 -10.45 5.63 -12.22
CA PHE A 92 -11.43 6.71 -12.06
C PHE A 92 -12.46 6.37 -10.99
N ASN A 93 -13.19 7.36 -10.48
CA ASN A 93 -14.20 7.15 -9.44
C ASN A 93 -15.53 6.63 -10.03
N ILE A 94 -16.22 5.76 -9.28
CA ILE A 94 -17.64 5.45 -9.52
C ILE A 94 -18.46 6.25 -8.52
N THR A 95 -19.42 7.03 -9.01
CA THR A 95 -20.49 7.62 -8.20
C THR A 95 -21.65 6.65 -8.17
N LEU A 96 -21.81 5.92 -7.07
CA LEU A 96 -22.99 5.11 -6.81
C LEU A 96 -24.11 6.04 -6.36
N GLN A 97 -25.28 5.97 -6.99
CA GLN A 97 -26.44 6.78 -6.62
C GLN A 97 -27.71 5.93 -6.53
N ALA A 98 -28.57 6.29 -5.56
CA ALA A 98 -29.92 5.77 -5.50
C ALA A 98 -30.82 6.50 -6.53
N SER A 99 -31.88 5.84 -7.00
CA SER A 99 -32.81 6.41 -7.99
C SER A 99 -34.20 6.66 -7.40
N GLY A 100 -35.01 7.50 -8.06
CA GLY A 100 -36.42 7.71 -7.67
C GLY A 100 -36.61 8.39 -6.30
N GLY A 101 -35.68 9.26 -5.88
CA GLY A 101 -35.74 9.95 -4.58
C GLY A 101 -35.32 9.09 -3.39
N ASN A 102 -34.90 7.86 -3.63
CA ASN A 102 -34.32 6.99 -2.61
C ASN A 102 -32.93 7.46 -2.17
N THR A 103 -32.48 6.93 -1.04
CA THR A 103 -31.17 7.26 -0.45
C THR A 103 -30.40 6.02 -0.02
N LEU A 104 -29.09 6.19 0.05
CA LEU A 104 -28.12 5.25 0.55
C LEU A 104 -27.93 5.48 2.06
N ARG A 105 -28.00 4.44 2.86
CA ARG A 105 -27.64 4.46 4.27
C ARG A 105 -26.23 3.90 4.42
N ILE A 106 -25.31 4.77 4.80
CA ILE A 106 -23.91 4.43 5.09
C ILE A 106 -23.69 4.36 6.60
N ASP A 107 -24.34 5.27 7.33
CA ASP A 107 -24.40 5.36 8.78
C ASP A 107 -25.83 5.75 9.21
N ASN A 108 -26.01 6.54 10.27
CA ASN A 108 -27.33 7.02 10.69
C ASN A 108 -27.90 8.16 9.81
N THR A 109 -27.17 8.65 8.81
CA THR A 109 -27.56 9.76 7.93
C THR A 109 -27.67 9.28 6.48
N PRO A 110 -28.87 9.26 5.89
CA PRO A 110 -29.02 8.87 4.49
C PRO A 110 -28.42 9.91 3.53
N VAL A 111 -27.73 9.43 2.49
CA VAL A 111 -27.11 10.24 1.43
C VAL A 111 -27.65 9.88 0.06
N SER A 112 -27.59 10.79 -0.91
CA SER A 112 -28.04 10.50 -2.28
C SER A 112 -27.00 9.71 -3.09
N THR A 113 -25.71 9.90 -2.79
CA THR A 113 -24.60 9.30 -3.53
C THR A 113 -23.47 8.82 -2.62
N PHE A 114 -22.67 7.89 -3.13
CA PHE A 114 -21.45 7.40 -2.51
C PHE A 114 -20.36 7.22 -3.56
N ILE A 115 -19.12 7.59 -3.24
CA ILE A 115 -17.98 7.43 -4.14
C ILE A 115 -17.26 6.12 -3.84
N ILE A 116 -17.14 5.26 -4.85
CA ILE A 116 -16.29 4.06 -4.83
C ILE A 116 -14.99 4.41 -5.55
N PRO A 117 -13.90 4.73 -4.83
CA PRO A 117 -12.65 5.17 -5.45
C PRO A 117 -11.95 4.05 -6.22
N THR A 118 -10.90 4.39 -6.98
CA THR A 118 -10.05 3.42 -7.67
C THR A 118 -9.63 2.29 -6.72
N GLY A 119 -9.73 1.04 -7.16
CA GLY A 119 -9.36 -0.13 -6.36
C GLY A 119 -10.31 -0.50 -5.22
N ALA A 120 -11.35 0.30 -4.94
CA ALA A 120 -12.33 0.02 -3.88
C ALA A 120 -13.42 -0.97 -4.30
N TYR A 121 -14.16 -1.46 -3.32
CA TYR A 121 -15.35 -2.30 -3.49
C TYR A 121 -16.45 -1.84 -2.55
N ALA A 122 -17.70 -1.88 -3.02
CA ALA A 122 -18.89 -1.66 -2.20
C ALA A 122 -19.91 -2.77 -2.43
N GLU A 123 -20.53 -3.21 -1.35
CA GLU A 123 -21.73 -4.03 -1.34
C GLU A 123 -22.91 -3.18 -0.91
N VAL A 124 -24.01 -3.27 -1.65
CA VAL A 124 -25.23 -2.56 -1.36
C VAL A 124 -26.42 -3.51 -1.36
N VAL A 125 -27.26 -3.42 -0.34
CA VAL A 125 -28.43 -4.27 -0.15
C VAL A 125 -29.69 -3.44 0.04
N ASN A 126 -30.79 -3.83 -0.60
CA ASN A 126 -32.07 -3.20 -0.33
C ASN A 126 -32.62 -3.69 1.02
N ASN A 127 -32.95 -2.78 1.92
CA ASN A 127 -33.22 -3.09 3.32
C ASN A 127 -34.72 -3.13 3.69
N SER A 128 -35.62 -3.13 2.70
CA SER A 128 -37.09 -3.04 2.84
C SER A 128 -37.66 -1.73 3.38
N ASN A 129 -36.83 -0.75 3.76
CA ASN A 129 -37.33 0.56 4.16
C ASN A 129 -37.98 1.27 2.98
N THR A 130 -39.04 2.02 3.26
CA THR A 130 -39.72 2.90 2.29
C THR A 130 -39.28 4.36 2.40
N THR A 131 -38.60 4.73 3.50
CA THR A 131 -38.05 6.08 3.76
C THR A 131 -36.76 5.97 4.58
N GLY A 132 -35.96 7.04 4.67
CA GLY A 132 -34.83 7.11 5.61
C GLY A 132 -33.62 6.23 5.24
N GLY A 133 -33.38 5.98 3.96
CA GLY A 133 -32.32 5.10 3.48
C GLY A 133 -32.87 3.72 3.15
N THR A 134 -33.04 3.47 1.85
CA THR A 134 -33.69 2.26 1.32
C THR A 134 -32.66 1.24 0.80
N TRP A 135 -31.41 1.68 0.67
CA TRP A 135 -30.26 0.89 0.29
C TRP A 135 -29.20 1.00 1.38
N ASP A 136 -28.81 -0.11 1.99
CA ASP A 136 -27.70 -0.16 2.94
C ASP A 136 -26.40 -0.43 2.20
N LEU A 137 -25.36 0.36 2.46
CA LEU A 137 -24.00 -0.05 2.12
C LEU A 137 -23.52 -1.05 3.17
N SER A 138 -23.86 -2.31 2.98
CA SER A 138 -23.61 -3.40 3.94
C SER A 138 -22.13 -3.67 4.16
N PHE A 139 -21.29 -3.40 3.15
CA PHE A 139 -19.85 -3.58 3.24
C PHE A 139 -19.12 -2.67 2.27
N ILE A 140 -18.02 -2.05 2.73
CA ILE A 140 -17.15 -1.23 1.90
C ILE A 140 -15.71 -1.67 2.19
N THR A 141 -14.92 -1.92 1.14
CA THR A 141 -13.46 -1.97 1.26
C THR A 141 -12.85 -0.86 0.44
N LEU A 142 -12.12 0.00 1.13
CA LEU A 142 -11.27 1.00 0.50
C LEU A 142 -9.92 0.36 0.16
N PRO A 143 -9.20 0.87 -0.85
CA PRO A 143 -7.84 0.43 -1.11
C PRO A 143 -7.04 0.64 0.17
N LYS A 144 -6.26 -0.36 0.58
CA LYS A 144 -5.34 -0.19 1.70
C LYS A 144 -4.45 1.01 1.38
N PRO A 145 -4.54 2.12 2.11
CA PRO A 145 -3.57 3.19 1.93
C PRO A 145 -2.22 2.60 2.32
N ASN A 146 -1.21 2.70 1.46
CA ASN A 146 0.15 2.45 1.90
C ASN A 146 0.45 3.53 2.95
N ASN A 147 0.48 3.14 4.21
CA ASN A 147 0.80 4.04 5.32
C ASN A 147 2.27 4.45 5.32
N VAL A 148 3.11 3.76 4.54
CA VAL A 148 4.53 3.99 4.42
C VAL A 148 4.94 4.04 2.95
N GLU A 149 5.72 5.04 2.58
CA GLU A 149 6.56 5.07 1.37
C GLU A 149 7.97 4.62 1.73
N ILE A 150 8.57 3.76 0.90
CA ILE A 150 9.90 3.20 1.16
C ILE A 150 10.78 3.42 -0.07
N TYR A 151 12.00 3.89 0.17
CA TYR A 151 13.08 3.93 -0.81
C TYR A 151 14.33 3.29 -0.21
N GLY A 152 14.97 2.38 -0.96
CA GLY A 152 16.17 1.68 -0.54
C GLY A 152 17.25 1.77 -1.60
N THR A 153 18.50 2.03 -1.18
CA THR A 153 19.65 2.06 -2.09
C THR A 153 20.94 1.71 -1.36
N GLN A 154 22.00 1.49 -2.12
CA GLN A 154 23.34 1.27 -1.60
C GLN A 154 24.29 2.31 -2.19
N LEU A 155 24.91 3.09 -1.31
CA LEU A 155 25.83 4.17 -1.65
C LEU A 155 27.27 3.71 -1.44
N SER A 156 28.22 4.30 -2.17
CA SER A 156 29.64 4.01 -1.95
C SER A 156 30.21 4.89 -0.84
N ILE A 157 31.08 4.31 -0.01
CA ILE A 157 31.92 5.00 0.96
C ILE A 157 33.35 4.97 0.39
N PRO A 158 33.89 6.10 -0.07
CA PRO A 158 35.23 6.16 -0.65
C PRO A 158 36.35 5.79 0.35
N PRO A 159 37.57 5.50 -0.12
CA PRO A 159 38.76 5.37 0.72
C PRO A 159 39.07 6.66 1.51
N HIS A 160 39.66 6.53 2.70
CA HIS A 160 40.03 7.67 3.55
C HIS A 160 41.21 8.47 2.95
N ALA A 161 41.26 9.80 3.16
CA ALA A 161 42.30 10.66 2.57
C ALA A 161 43.71 10.45 3.16
N SER A 162 43.81 9.72 4.26
CA SER A 162 45.07 9.38 4.94
C SER A 162 45.29 7.86 5.07
N GLY A 163 44.58 7.08 4.26
CA GLY A 163 44.84 5.64 4.12
C GLY A 163 46.11 5.36 3.32
N THR A 164 46.53 4.10 3.22
CA THR A 164 47.72 3.69 2.46
C THR A 164 47.55 3.77 0.94
N ALA A 165 46.31 3.79 0.44
CA ALA A 165 45.93 4.14 -0.92
C ALA A 165 44.92 5.30 -0.86
N PRO A 166 45.39 6.53 -0.60
CA PRO A 166 44.51 7.62 -0.21
C PRO A 166 43.73 8.17 -1.40
N VAL A 167 42.47 8.54 -1.13
CA VAL A 167 41.67 9.36 -2.02
C VAL A 167 41.47 10.70 -1.32
N ALA A 168 42.03 11.75 -1.93
CA ALA A 168 41.97 13.11 -1.41
C ALA A 168 40.53 13.52 -1.10
N ASP A 169 40.35 14.40 -0.13
CA ASP A 169 39.04 15.00 0.14
C ASP A 169 38.64 15.96 -0.98
N TRP A 170 37.33 16.12 -1.20
CA TRP A 170 36.81 17.00 -2.24
C TRP A 170 35.51 17.69 -1.84
N THR A 171 35.23 18.77 -2.54
CA THR A 171 34.01 19.56 -2.45
C THR A 171 33.53 19.93 -3.83
N GLY A 172 32.22 19.86 -4.07
CA GLY A 172 31.69 19.90 -5.42
C GLY A 172 31.91 18.55 -6.09
N HIS A 173 30.99 18.14 -6.97
CA HIS A 173 30.98 16.83 -7.62
C HIS A 173 32.14 16.64 -8.62
N SER A 174 33.38 16.74 -8.14
CA SER A 174 34.61 16.71 -8.92
C SER A 174 35.17 15.29 -9.07
N ASN A 175 34.66 14.34 -8.30
CA ASN A 175 35.04 12.94 -8.37
C ASN A 175 33.79 12.06 -8.49
N THR A 176 33.57 11.51 -9.69
CA THR A 176 32.39 10.71 -10.03
C THR A 176 32.63 9.21 -9.84
N ALA A 177 33.85 8.78 -9.50
CA ALA A 177 34.21 7.36 -9.41
C ALA A 177 33.47 6.61 -8.29
N TYR A 178 32.85 7.35 -7.36
CA TYR A 178 32.13 6.82 -6.20
C TYR A 178 30.64 7.10 -6.23
N ASP A 179 30.12 7.62 -7.34
CA ASP A 179 28.68 7.73 -7.53
C ASP A 179 28.04 6.35 -7.63
N THR A 180 26.77 6.25 -7.26
CA THR A 180 26.02 5.00 -7.27
C THR A 180 24.70 5.15 -8.00
N GLY A 181 24.23 4.08 -8.65
CA GLY A 181 23.00 4.11 -9.44
C GLY A 181 23.20 4.67 -10.85
N THR A 182 22.11 4.83 -11.59
CA THR A 182 22.13 5.27 -13.00
C THR A 182 20.94 6.17 -13.33
N GLY A 183 21.10 7.02 -14.35
CA GLY A 183 20.02 7.90 -14.82
C GLY A 183 19.50 8.85 -13.73
N THR A 184 18.17 8.91 -13.58
CA THR A 184 17.53 9.70 -12.53
C THR A 184 17.53 9.03 -11.15
N ASP A 185 17.96 7.77 -11.06
CA ASP A 185 18.13 7.07 -9.78
C ASP A 185 19.63 6.95 -9.43
N ALA A 186 20.34 8.05 -9.63
CA ALA A 186 21.75 8.18 -9.28
C ALA A 186 21.92 8.99 -8.00
N TRP A 187 22.94 8.65 -7.22
CA TRP A 187 23.42 9.40 -6.08
C TRP A 187 24.86 9.82 -6.33
N TRP A 188 25.07 11.13 -6.29
CA TRP A 188 26.39 11.72 -6.48
C TRP A 188 27.09 11.97 -5.16
N VAL A 189 28.39 11.71 -5.07
CA VAL A 189 29.19 12.09 -3.90
C VAL A 189 29.67 13.53 -4.07
N ILE A 190 28.92 14.47 -3.50
CA ILE A 190 29.18 15.91 -3.64
C ILE A 190 30.39 16.35 -2.84
N SER A 191 30.60 15.78 -1.66
CA SER A 191 31.77 16.07 -0.86
C SER A 191 32.14 14.93 0.05
N LYS A 192 33.42 14.89 0.33
CA LYS A 192 34.05 13.97 1.28
C LYS A 192 35.05 14.76 2.10
N ALA A 193 34.97 14.64 3.42
CA ALA A 193 35.92 15.20 4.36
C ALA A 193 36.37 14.11 5.33
N SER A 194 37.68 13.92 5.45
CA SER A 194 38.30 12.91 6.30
C SER A 194 38.81 13.53 7.60
N THR A 195 38.67 12.79 8.68
CA THR A 195 39.25 13.10 9.99
C THR A 195 40.05 11.90 10.43
N SER A 196 41.37 12.00 10.39
CA SER A 196 42.27 10.95 10.86
C SER A 196 42.04 10.65 12.34
N PHE A 197 42.27 9.40 12.73
CA PHE A 197 42.30 9.03 14.14
C PHE A 197 43.27 9.91 14.94
N SER A 198 43.02 10.03 16.24
CA SER A 198 43.93 10.69 17.15
C SER A 198 43.86 10.02 18.51
N VAL A 199 45.02 9.63 19.05
CA VAL A 199 45.14 8.97 20.36
C VAL A 199 46.06 9.82 21.22
N GLY A 200 45.59 10.16 22.42
CA GLY A 200 46.35 10.90 23.41
C GLY A 200 46.12 10.38 24.82
N THR A 201 46.74 11.02 25.80
CA THR A 201 46.57 10.71 27.22
C THR A 201 45.15 11.10 27.68
N GLY A 202 44.15 10.24 27.46
CA GLY A 202 42.77 10.46 27.88
C GLY A 202 41.73 10.49 26.75
N PHE A 203 42.14 10.30 25.50
CA PHE A 203 41.19 10.18 24.38
C PHE A 203 41.68 9.26 23.28
N SER A 204 40.71 8.65 22.58
CA SER A 204 40.90 7.85 21.37
C SER A 204 39.79 8.23 20.39
N ASN A 205 40.14 9.03 19.39
CA ASN A 205 39.24 9.41 18.31
C ASN A 205 39.41 8.45 17.16
N ALA A 206 38.32 7.84 16.72
CA ALA A 206 38.28 6.98 15.54
C ALA A 206 38.53 7.77 14.25
N SER A 207 39.10 7.10 13.25
CA SER A 207 39.11 7.59 11.87
C SER A 207 37.67 7.73 11.37
N ARG A 208 37.34 8.86 10.78
CA ARG A 208 35.97 9.23 10.42
C ARG A 208 35.93 9.98 9.09
N MET A 209 34.86 9.80 8.34
CA MET A 209 34.53 10.65 7.22
C MET A 209 33.14 11.27 7.35
N THR A 210 33.01 12.51 6.89
CA THR A 210 31.73 13.13 6.58
C THR A 210 31.53 13.10 5.08
N LEU A 211 30.40 12.53 4.64
CA LEU A 211 30.04 12.37 3.23
C LEU A 211 28.73 13.10 2.98
N VAL A 212 28.66 13.81 1.86
CA VAL A 212 27.43 14.44 1.37
C VAL A 212 27.09 13.81 0.03
N TYR A 213 25.94 13.14 -0.03
CA TYR A 213 25.39 12.58 -1.25
C TYR A 213 24.25 13.46 -1.76
N GLU A 214 24.09 13.59 -3.08
CA GLU A 214 22.97 14.29 -3.71
C GLU A 214 22.22 13.36 -4.66
N TYR A 215 20.93 13.18 -4.40
CA TYR A 215 20.05 12.39 -5.25
C TYR A 215 19.73 13.14 -6.54
N GLN A 216 19.91 12.47 -7.68
CA GLN A 216 19.77 13.10 -8.98
C GLN A 216 18.36 13.10 -9.54
N GLY A 217 17.45 12.32 -8.95
CA GLY A 217 16.05 12.25 -9.32
C GLY A 217 15.22 13.40 -8.76
N THR A 218 13.90 13.19 -8.78
CA THR A 218 12.95 14.12 -8.15
C THR A 218 13.26 14.21 -6.66
N PRO A 219 13.34 15.42 -6.07
CA PRO A 219 13.57 15.58 -4.64
C PRO A 219 12.53 14.80 -3.82
N PHE A 220 12.98 14.09 -2.81
CA PHE A 220 12.08 13.36 -1.91
C PHE A 220 11.19 14.33 -1.13
N ASN A 221 9.97 13.90 -0.82
CA ASN A 221 9.21 14.52 0.26
C ASN A 221 9.82 14.06 1.60
N ILE A 222 10.58 14.93 2.25
CA ILE A 222 11.32 14.60 3.48
C ILE A 222 10.48 14.76 4.77
N THR A 223 9.22 15.19 4.67
CA THR A 223 8.34 15.35 5.84
C THR A 223 8.03 13.99 6.45
N ASN A 224 8.31 13.81 7.75
CA ASN A 224 8.17 12.54 8.47
C ASN A 224 9.00 11.39 7.85
N MET A 225 10.12 11.70 7.20
CA MET A 225 11.05 10.72 6.68
C MET A 225 11.94 10.16 7.79
N ASN A 226 12.03 8.84 7.88
CA ASN A 226 12.87 8.11 8.84
C ASN A 226 14.00 7.40 8.08
N PRO A 227 15.22 7.97 8.08
CA PRO A 227 16.39 7.32 7.49
C PRO A 227 16.94 6.25 8.42
N SER A 228 17.28 5.10 7.85
CA SER A 228 18.03 4.03 8.50
C SER A 228 19.29 3.75 7.68
N LEU A 229 20.42 3.63 8.37
CA LEU A 229 21.74 3.50 7.77
C LEU A 229 22.42 2.26 8.32
N THR A 230 23.01 1.45 7.45
CA THR A 230 23.98 0.42 7.85
C THR A 230 25.21 0.48 6.96
N ALA A 231 26.39 0.42 7.56
CA ALA A 231 27.61 0.27 6.77
C ALA A 231 27.75 -1.21 6.37
N GLY A 232 27.87 -1.44 5.07
CA GLY A 232 28.12 -2.74 4.47
C GLY A 232 29.57 -2.89 4.08
N ASN A 233 30.08 -4.12 4.18
CA ASN A 233 31.42 -4.48 3.76
C ASN A 233 31.33 -5.47 2.59
N ASN A 234 31.77 -5.04 1.41
CA ASN A 234 31.92 -5.90 0.22
C ASN A 234 33.39 -6.02 -0.21
N SER A 235 34.30 -5.71 0.70
CA SER A 235 35.72 -5.49 0.39
C SER A 235 36.64 -6.61 0.86
N SER A 236 36.08 -7.78 1.21
CA SER A 236 36.76 -8.94 1.84
C SER A 236 37.53 -8.67 3.15
N PHE A 237 37.72 -7.41 3.53
CA PHE A 237 38.22 -7.00 4.84
C PHE A 237 37.18 -7.29 5.92
N PRO A 238 37.56 -7.62 7.16
CA PRO A 238 36.64 -7.78 8.29
C PRO A 238 36.38 -6.47 9.06
N ASP A 239 36.68 -5.30 8.46
CA ASP A 239 36.57 -3.99 9.09
C ASP A 239 35.13 -3.66 9.54
N VAL A 240 34.99 -3.01 10.69
CA VAL A 240 33.68 -2.66 11.30
C VAL A 240 33.48 -1.15 11.29
N PHE A 241 32.40 -0.74 10.65
CA PHE A 241 32.01 0.66 10.54
C PHE A 241 30.69 0.93 11.21
N ILE A 242 30.56 2.13 11.77
CA ILE A 242 29.28 2.70 12.17
C ILE A 242 28.97 3.91 11.30
N ALA A 243 27.74 3.98 10.80
CA ALA A 243 27.23 5.13 10.07
C ALA A 243 26.21 5.88 10.94
N SER A 244 26.34 7.19 10.98
CA SER A 244 25.42 8.09 11.69
C SER A 244 24.77 9.04 10.69
N PHE A 245 23.45 9.17 10.83
CA PHE A 245 22.67 10.13 10.08
C PHE A 245 22.96 11.54 10.61
N VAL A 246 23.36 12.45 9.72
CA VAL A 246 23.61 13.85 10.08
C VAL A 246 22.47 14.73 9.62
N SER A 247 22.07 14.64 8.34
CA SER A 247 20.95 15.41 7.82
C SER A 247 20.38 14.86 6.51
N LEU A 248 19.12 15.18 6.24
CA LEU A 248 18.44 14.99 4.96
C LEU A 248 17.71 16.29 4.63
N ALA A 249 18.08 16.94 3.54
CA ALA A 249 17.52 18.24 3.18
C ALA A 249 17.42 18.42 1.67
N ASN A 250 16.38 19.11 1.21
CA ASN A 250 16.22 19.50 -0.19
C ASN A 250 16.98 20.82 -0.48
N ASN A 251 18.28 20.84 -0.17
CA ASN A 251 19.17 22.01 -0.32
C ASN A 251 20.28 21.78 -1.36
N GLY A 252 20.13 20.75 -2.19
CA GLY A 252 21.03 20.44 -3.28
C GLY A 252 20.85 21.35 -4.49
N THR A 253 21.61 21.05 -5.54
CA THR A 253 21.53 21.75 -6.82
C THR A 253 20.09 21.74 -7.32
N SER A 254 19.50 22.91 -7.57
CA SER A 254 18.10 23.04 -7.99
C SER A 254 17.09 22.39 -7.03
N GLY A 255 17.38 22.37 -5.72
CA GLY A 255 16.49 21.81 -4.70
C GLY A 255 16.57 20.28 -4.54
N LYS A 256 17.56 19.63 -5.15
CA LYS A 256 17.81 18.17 -4.99
C LYS A 256 17.98 17.78 -3.53
N THR A 257 17.61 16.53 -3.22
CA THR A 257 17.79 16.00 -1.87
C THR A 257 19.25 15.66 -1.62
N ARG A 258 19.81 16.20 -0.52
CA ARG A 258 21.12 15.85 -0.01
C ARG A 258 21.00 15.06 1.28
N LEU A 259 21.76 13.97 1.34
CA LEU A 259 21.99 13.16 2.52
C LEU A 259 23.39 13.45 3.04
N THR A 260 23.51 13.90 4.29
CA THR A 260 24.80 13.98 4.98
C THR A 260 24.92 12.85 5.99
N VAL A 261 26.03 12.14 5.96
CA VAL A 261 26.34 11.07 6.91
C VAL A 261 27.73 11.24 7.49
N SER A 262 27.93 10.68 8.67
CA SER A 262 29.23 10.49 9.28
C SER A 262 29.49 9.00 9.40
N VAL A 263 30.60 8.51 8.85
CA VAL A 263 31.02 7.10 8.97
C VAL A 263 32.32 7.04 9.75
N ALA A 264 32.39 6.19 10.76
CA ALA A 264 33.60 5.96 11.55
C ALA A 264 33.96 4.48 11.58
N ARG A 265 35.27 4.19 11.57
CA ARG A 265 35.79 2.85 11.81
C ARG A 265 35.94 2.62 13.32
N VAL A 266 35.38 1.54 13.85
CA VAL A 266 35.25 1.34 15.31
C VAL A 266 35.97 0.12 15.87
N ASP A 267 36.33 -0.84 15.02
CA ASP A 267 37.11 -2.02 15.42
C ASP A 267 38.59 -1.69 15.73
N PHE A 268 39.12 -0.65 15.09
CA PHE A 268 40.54 -0.31 15.15
C PHE A 268 40.75 1.21 15.15
N ILE A 269 41.47 1.71 16.16
CA ILE A 269 41.88 3.12 16.28
C ILE A 269 43.39 3.14 16.44
N GLY A 270 44.09 3.92 15.63
CA GLY A 270 45.55 4.01 15.71
C GLY A 270 46.28 3.50 14.47
N ASN A 271 47.51 3.07 14.71
CA ASN A 271 48.41 2.45 13.74
C ASN A 271 49.00 1.16 14.33
N ASN A 272 49.13 0.13 13.50
CA ASN A 272 49.73 -1.16 13.82
C ASN A 272 50.70 -1.54 12.68
N GLY A 273 51.98 -1.22 12.86
CA GLY A 273 52.99 -1.36 11.81
C GLY A 273 52.73 -0.40 10.64
N SER A 274 52.53 -0.96 9.44
CA SER A 274 52.15 -0.20 8.23
C SER A 274 50.64 0.00 8.07
N ASN A 275 49.83 -0.64 8.91
CA ASN A 275 48.37 -0.57 8.83
C ASN A 275 47.84 0.48 9.79
N ASN A 276 47.18 1.50 9.26
CA ASN A 276 46.51 2.50 10.07
C ASN A 276 44.97 2.36 9.96
N SER A 277 44.27 2.92 10.93
CA SER A 277 42.80 2.88 10.97
C SER A 277 42.11 3.72 9.88
N ASN A 278 42.85 4.49 9.09
CA ASN A 278 42.34 5.17 7.90
C ASN A 278 42.22 4.13 6.77
N TRP A 279 40.99 3.74 6.45
CA TRP A 279 40.72 2.65 5.50
C TRP A 279 41.06 3.03 4.06
N THR A 280 41.42 2.02 3.28
CA THR A 280 41.79 2.15 1.86
C THR A 280 40.79 1.53 0.90
N GLY A 281 39.93 0.65 1.39
CA GLY A 281 38.87 0.04 0.60
C GLY A 281 37.76 1.05 0.27
N THR A 282 37.00 0.74 -0.77
CA THR A 282 35.67 1.33 -0.96
C THR A 282 34.66 0.42 -0.25
N PHE A 283 33.85 1.00 0.62
CA PHE A 283 32.83 0.29 1.39
C PHE A 283 31.44 0.72 0.91
N LEU A 284 30.40 0.12 1.50
CA LEU A 284 29.03 0.37 1.11
C LEU A 284 28.25 0.98 2.27
N LEU A 285 27.29 1.82 1.97
CA LEU A 285 26.33 2.37 2.91
C LEU A 285 24.94 1.99 2.41
N ASN A 286 24.27 1.10 3.12
CA ASN A 286 22.88 0.79 2.84
C ASN A 286 22.02 1.90 3.45
N LEU A 287 21.18 2.51 2.62
CA LEU A 287 20.24 3.55 2.99
C LEU A 287 18.82 3.03 2.80
N LEU A 288 18.02 3.15 3.86
CA LEU A 288 16.57 2.96 3.81
C LEU A 288 15.90 4.26 4.25
N LEU A 289 15.06 4.82 3.39
CA LEU A 289 14.22 5.97 3.67
C LEU A 289 12.78 5.50 3.78
N ALA A 290 12.17 5.66 4.96
CA ALA A 290 10.79 5.28 5.21
C ALA A 290 9.96 6.48 5.67
N ARG A 291 8.92 6.83 4.93
CA ARG A 291 8.05 7.97 5.22
C ARG A 291 6.66 7.52 5.60
N LYS A 292 6.13 7.99 6.72
CA LYS A 292 4.71 7.81 7.07
C LYS A 292 3.85 8.78 6.24
N VAL A 293 2.86 8.25 5.52
CA VAL A 293 2.03 9.03 4.57
C VAL A 293 0.75 9.58 5.22
N TYR A 294 0.24 8.90 6.26
CA TYR A 294 -0.95 9.26 7.03
C TYR A 294 -0.69 9.08 8.51
#